data_AF-A0A328D2I4-F1
#
_entry.id   AF-A0A328D2I4-F1
#
_cell.length_a   1.000
_cell.length_b   1.000
_cell.length_c   1.000
_cell.angle_alpha   90.00
_cell.angle_beta   90.00
_cell.angle_gamma   90.00
#
_symmetry.space_group_name_H-M   'P 1'
#
loop_
_entity.id
_entity.type
_entity.pdbx_description
1 polymer ?
#
loop_
_entity_poly.entity_id
_entity_poly.type
_entity_poly.pdbx_seq_one_letter_code
_entity_poly.pdbx_strand_id
1 'polypeptide(L)'
;MLVWSLKILTIAENIGYRDRLTSIDMDRVEAAARIANGDEFIVKLPNEYQTSVGPRSSVLSVGQKQRKAIARAIYQDPSILILPEATSALDSRSELLVRQALQRLMQNRTIYVSSD
;
A
#
# COMPACT_ATOMS: atom_id res chain seq x y z
N MET A 1 -11.47 25.04 0.21
CA MET A 1 -10.34 24.51 1.02
C MET A 1 -10.81 23.25 1.72
N LEU A 2 -10.81 22.10 1.03
CA LEU A 2 -11.25 20.84 1.61
C LEU A 2 -10.08 20.27 2.42
N VAL A 3 -10.25 20.28 3.74
CA VAL A 3 -9.34 19.62 4.67
C VAL A 3 -9.29 18.14 4.29
N TRP A 4 -8.12 17.67 3.88
CA TRP A 4 -7.82 16.25 3.71
C TRP A 4 -8.19 15.55 5.01
N SER A 5 -9.36 14.89 5.04
CA SER A 5 -9.77 14.07 6.18
C SER A 5 -8.81 12.90 6.25
N LEU A 6 -7.75 13.05 7.04
CA LEU A 6 -6.81 12.00 7.35
C LEU A 6 -7.52 10.98 8.24
N LYS A 7 -8.35 10.13 7.62
CA LYS A 7 -9.04 9.05 8.31
C LYS A 7 -8.02 8.05 8.84
N ILE A 8 -8.13 7.75 10.13
CA ILE A 8 -7.48 6.60 10.76
C ILE A 8 -8.26 5.38 10.29
N LEU A 9 -7.55 4.42 9.69
CA LEU A 9 -8.12 3.24 9.05
C LEU A 9 -7.21 2.07 9.35
N THR A 10 -7.74 0.85 9.45
CA THR A 10 -6.90 -0.34 9.59
C THR A 10 -6.07 -0.57 8.33
N ILE A 11 -5.07 -1.46 8.41
CA ILE A 11 -4.28 -1.86 7.24
C ILE A 11 -5.19 -2.59 6.23
N ALA A 12 -6.06 -3.49 6.69
CA ALA A 12 -7.05 -4.16 5.84
C ALA A 12 -7.95 -3.16 5.12
N GLU A 13 -8.50 -2.19 5.85
CA GLU A 13 -9.29 -1.12 5.25
C GLU A 13 -8.47 -0.33 4.24
N ASN A 14 -7.21 0.00 4.51
CA ASN A 14 -6.35 0.72 3.56
C ASN A 14 -6.17 -0.03 2.24
N ILE A 15 -5.94 -1.34 2.30
CA ILE A 15 -5.75 -2.18 1.12
C ILE A 15 -7.09 -2.33 0.39
N GLY A 16 -8.14 -2.74 1.09
CA GLY A 16 -9.51 -2.90 0.59
C GLY A 16 -10.32 -1.61 0.44
N TYR A 17 -9.68 -0.47 0.17
CA TYR A 17 -10.32 0.85 0.32
C TYR A 17 -11.65 1.01 -0.43
N ARG A 18 -11.76 0.44 -1.65
CA ARG A 18 -12.97 0.54 -2.47
C ARG A 18 -14.15 -0.25 -1.89
N ASP A 19 -13.89 -1.31 -1.13
CA ASP A 19 -14.90 -2.26 -0.66
C ASP A 19 -15.28 -2.05 0.80
N ARG A 20 -14.84 -0.94 1.41
CA ARG A 20 -15.08 -0.61 2.83
C ARG A 20 -16.54 -0.47 3.22
N LEU A 21 -17.39 -0.09 2.26
CA LEU A 21 -18.82 0.11 2.48
C LEU A 21 -19.65 -1.12 2.09
N THR A 22 -19.00 -2.14 1.52
CA THR A 22 -19.64 -3.38 1.11
C THR A 22 -19.12 -4.51 1.99
N SER A 23 -18.03 -5.15 1.60
CA SER A 23 -17.34 -6.19 2.36
C SER A 23 -15.92 -6.30 1.85
N ILE A 24 -14.94 -6.24 2.75
CA ILE A 24 -13.53 -6.44 2.41
C ILE A 24 -13.25 -7.93 2.37
N ASP A 25 -12.73 -8.42 1.24
CA ASP A 25 -12.26 -9.78 1.10
C ASP A 25 -10.85 -9.90 1.72
N MET A 26 -10.77 -10.54 2.88
CA MET A 26 -9.51 -10.66 3.63
C MET A 26 -8.48 -11.54 2.92
N ASP A 27 -8.90 -12.58 2.20
CA ASP A 27 -7.98 -13.44 1.45
C ASP A 27 -7.30 -12.65 0.33
N ARG A 28 -8.07 -11.79 -0.37
CA ARG A 28 -7.52 -10.87 -1.37
C ARG A 28 -6.63 -9.80 -0.74
N VAL A 29 -6.96 -9.30 0.45
CA VAL A 29 -6.12 -8.34 1.19
C VAL A 29 -4.75 -8.96 1.50
N GLU A 30 -4.73 -10.16 2.06
CA GLU A 30 -3.49 -10.87 2.39
C GLU A 30 -2.68 -11.22 1.14
N ALA A 31 -3.33 -11.71 0.09
CA ALA A 31 -2.68 -12.00 -1.19
C ALA A 31 -2.03 -10.75 -1.78
N ALA A 32 -2.74 -9.62 -1.80
CA ALA A 32 -2.21 -8.35 -2.28
C ALA A 32 -1.04 -7.85 -1.43
N ALA A 33 -1.14 -8.00 -0.10
CA ALA A 33 -0.06 -7.67 0.82
C ALA A 33 1.18 -8.54 0.59
N ARG A 34 1.04 -9.86 0.38
CA ARG A 34 2.18 -10.75 0.08
C ARG A 34 2.89 -10.36 -1.22
N ILE A 35 2.14 -10.08 -2.30
CA ILE A 35 2.70 -9.64 -3.58
C ILE A 35 3.49 -8.33 -3.41
N ALA A 36 2.98 -7.42 -2.58
CA ALA A 36 3.62 -6.15 -2.26
C ALA A 36 4.77 -6.24 -1.24
N ASN A 37 5.19 -7.44 -0.84
CA ASN A 37 6.11 -7.68 0.26
C ASN A 37 5.63 -7.04 1.59
N GLY A 38 4.34 -6.80 1.79
CA GLY A 38 3.79 -6.14 2.97
C GLY A 38 3.55 -7.08 4.15
N ASP A 39 3.15 -8.32 3.87
CA ASP A 39 2.76 -9.31 4.87
C ASP A 39 3.83 -9.50 5.96
N GLU A 40 5.12 -9.55 5.58
CA GLU A 40 6.27 -9.77 6.48
C GLU A 40 6.40 -8.79 7.66
N PHE A 41 5.86 -7.57 7.53
CA PHE A 41 5.86 -6.58 8.60
C PHE A 41 4.48 -6.44 9.24
N ILE A 42 3.40 -6.67 8.48
CA ILE A 42 2.04 -6.55 8.96
C ILE A 42 1.80 -7.59 10.07
N VAL A 43 2.17 -8.85 9.84
CA VAL A 43 2.00 -9.94 10.83
C VAL A 43 2.84 -9.76 12.11
N LYS A 44 3.78 -8.81 12.13
CA LYS A 44 4.60 -8.49 13.31
C LYS A 44 4.01 -7.35 14.14
N LEU A 45 2.93 -6.72 13.67
CA LEU A 45 2.23 -5.66 14.41
C LEU A 45 1.29 -6.30 15.45
N PRO A 46 1.05 -5.65 16.61
CA PRO A 46 0.22 -6.22 17.68
C PRO A 46 -1.20 -6.64 17.25
N ASN A 47 -1.80 -5.92 16.30
CA ASN A 47 -3.13 -6.21 15.77
C ASN A 47 -3.09 -6.60 14.29
N GLU A 48 -1.92 -6.95 13.76
CA GLU A 48 -1.72 -7.39 12.38
C GLU A 48 -2.43 -6.48 11.35
N TYR A 49 -3.29 -7.05 10.50
CA TYR A 49 -4.10 -6.33 9.50
C TYR A 49 -5.15 -5.38 10.09
N GLN A 50 -5.55 -5.59 11.36
CA GLN A 50 -6.45 -4.71 12.11
C GLN A 50 -5.72 -3.53 12.77
N THR A 51 -4.40 -3.42 12.60
CA THR A 51 -3.64 -2.28 13.12
C THR A 51 -4.09 -0.99 12.45
N SER A 52 -4.57 -0.04 13.26
CA SER A 52 -4.95 1.31 12.82
C SER A 52 -3.74 2.12 12.36
N VAL A 53 -3.82 2.71 11.17
CA VAL A 53 -2.79 3.58 10.60
C VAL A 53 -3.37 4.93 10.19
N GLY A 54 -2.65 6.00 10.49
CA GLY A 54 -3.02 7.38 10.19
C GLY A 54 -1.80 8.31 10.21
N PRO A 55 -1.97 9.59 9.85
CA PRO A 55 -0.88 10.57 9.71
C PRO A 55 -0.07 10.81 10.98
N ARG A 56 -0.71 10.69 12.15
CA ARG A 56 -0.11 10.96 13.46
C ARG A 56 0.08 9.69 14.29
N SER A 57 -0.38 8.55 13.80
CA SER A 57 -0.44 7.28 14.55
C SER A 57 0.26 6.11 13.88
N SER A 58 0.76 6.24 12.64
CA SER A 58 1.34 5.08 11.96
C SER A 58 2.78 4.82 12.40
N VAL A 59 3.02 3.67 13.01
CA VAL A 59 4.33 3.04 13.28
C VAL A 59 5.09 2.62 12.02
N LEU A 60 4.54 2.87 10.83
CA LEU A 60 5.11 2.40 9.57
C LEU A 60 6.24 3.31 9.07
N SER A 61 7.35 2.70 8.67
CA SER A 61 8.41 3.37 7.92
C SER A 61 7.88 3.85 6.56
N VAL A 62 8.62 4.74 5.89
CA VAL A 62 8.27 5.22 4.55
C VAL A 62 8.12 4.05 3.57
N GLY A 63 9.04 3.08 3.59
CA GLY A 63 8.99 1.90 2.71
C GLY A 63 7.81 0.97 3.02
N GLN A 64 7.42 0.84 4.28
CA GLN A 64 6.20 0.10 4.66
C GLN A 64 4.93 0.82 4.19
N LYS A 65 4.88 2.16 4.29
CA LYS A 65 3.76 2.97 3.76
C LYS A 65 3.62 2.80 2.25
N GLN A 66 4.73 2.81 1.51
CA GLN A 66 4.73 2.58 0.06
C GLN A 66 4.27 1.17 -0.28
N ARG A 67 4.80 0.12 0.38
CA ARG A 67 4.34 -1.26 0.16
C ARG A 67 2.85 -1.46 0.46
N LYS A 68 2.31 -0.82 1.51
CA LYS A 68 0.86 -0.79 1.78
C LYS A 68 0.08 -0.12 0.63
N ALA A 69 0.59 0.97 0.07
CA ALA A 69 -0.04 1.64 -1.07
C ALA A 69 0.00 0.77 -2.35
N ILE A 70 1.11 0.04 -2.57
CA ILE A 70 1.24 -0.93 -3.65
C ILE A 70 0.25 -2.09 -3.47
N ALA A 71 0.13 -2.64 -2.25
CA ALA A 71 -0.87 -3.67 -1.94
C ALA A 71 -2.30 -3.19 -2.24
N ARG A 72 -2.63 -1.94 -1.88
CA ARG A 72 -3.91 -1.32 -2.25
C ARG A 72 -4.13 -1.28 -3.76
N ALA A 73 -3.11 -0.90 -4.54
CA ALA A 73 -3.21 -0.89 -5.99
C ALA A 73 -3.40 -2.31 -6.56
N ILE A 74 -2.70 -3.33 -6.02
CA ILE A 74 -2.87 -4.73 -6.43
C ILE A 74 -4.30 -5.21 -6.14
N TYR A 75 -4.82 -4.95 -4.93
CA TYR A 75 -6.18 -5.33 -4.55
C TYR A 75 -7.24 -4.70 -5.46
N GLN A 76 -7.04 -3.43 -5.84
CA GLN A 76 -8.02 -2.68 -6.65
C GLN A 76 -7.91 -2.95 -8.15
N ASP A 77 -6.82 -3.58 -8.59
CA ASP A 77 -6.58 -3.98 -9.98
C ASP A 77 -6.88 -2.86 -11.00
N PRO A 78 -6.33 -1.64 -10.86
CA PRO A 78 -6.66 -0.53 -11.74
C PRO A 78 -6.06 -0.75 -13.15
N SER A 79 -6.78 -0.31 -14.18
CA SER A 79 -6.31 -0.36 -15.56
C SER A 79 -5.20 0.67 -15.88
N ILE A 80 -5.11 1.74 -15.08
CA ILE A 80 -4.12 2.82 -15.21
C ILE A 80 -3.46 3.05 -13.85
N LEU A 81 -2.12 3.08 -13.83
CA LEU A 81 -1.32 3.43 -12.67
C LEU A 81 -0.60 4.76 -12.88
N ILE A 82 -0.68 5.63 -11.87
CA ILE A 82 0.06 6.88 -11.80
C ILE A 82 1.11 6.73 -10.70
N LEU A 83 2.39 6.82 -11.05
CA LEU A 83 3.51 6.69 -10.13
C LEU A 83 4.26 8.03 -10.03
N PRO A 84 4.57 8.52 -8.81
CA PRO A 84 5.43 9.68 -8.63
C PRO A 84 6.90 9.34 -8.93
N GLU A 85 7.64 10.31 -9.48
CA GLU A 85 9.01 10.15 -10.00
C GLU A 85 10.04 9.74 -8.94
N ALA A 86 9.93 10.27 -7.72
CA ALA A 86 10.97 10.16 -6.71
C ALA A 86 10.53 9.34 -5.50
N THR A 87 11.10 8.15 -5.35
CA THR A 87 11.12 7.37 -4.09
C THR A 87 12.43 7.60 -3.33
N SER A 88 12.88 8.84 -3.18
CA SER A 88 14.07 9.12 -2.35
C SER A 88 13.68 9.14 -0.85
N ALA A 89 14.63 8.75 0.02
CA ALA A 89 14.50 8.54 1.46
C ALA A 89 14.15 7.12 1.97
N LEU A 90 14.59 6.07 1.26
CA LEU A 90 14.57 4.69 1.77
C LEU A 90 16.00 4.17 2.02
N ASP A 91 16.15 3.28 3.01
CA ASP A 91 17.33 2.42 3.10
C ASP A 91 17.34 1.40 1.94
N SER A 92 18.51 0.87 1.60
CA SER A 92 18.72 0.00 0.44
C SER A 92 17.84 -1.26 0.44
N ARG A 93 17.54 -1.83 1.61
CA ARG A 93 16.68 -3.01 1.72
C ARG A 93 15.22 -2.64 1.48
N SER A 94 14.74 -1.56 2.11
CA SER A 94 13.38 -1.06 1.88
C SER A 94 13.15 -0.67 0.42
N GLU A 95 14.13 -0.04 -0.22
CA GLU A 95 14.05 0.33 -1.64
C GLU A 95 13.94 -0.89 -2.54
N LEU A 96 14.76 -1.92 -2.32
CA LEU A 96 14.70 -3.17 -3.08
C LEU A 96 13.31 -3.83 -3.00
N LEU A 97 12.74 -3.91 -1.79
CA LEU A 97 11.42 -4.51 -1.58
C LEU A 97 10.30 -3.71 -2.24
N VAL A 98 10.38 -2.37 -2.23
CA VAL A 98 9.43 -1.50 -2.94
C VAL A 98 9.56 -1.69 -4.46
N ARG A 99 10.78 -1.69 -5.01
CA ARG A 99 11.01 -1.89 -6.44
C ARG A 99 10.47 -3.24 -6.93
N GLN A 100 10.71 -4.33 -6.19
CA GLN A 100 10.16 -5.64 -6.53
C GLN A 100 8.64 -5.67 -6.51
N ALA A 101 8.02 -5.02 -5.51
CA ALA A 101 6.57 -4.92 -5.41
C ALA A 101 5.98 -4.12 -6.59
N LEU A 102 6.61 -3.01 -6.98
CA LEU A 102 6.22 -2.22 -8.16
C LEU A 102 6.35 -3.04 -9.45
N GLN A 103 7.46 -3.74 -9.65
CA GLN A 103 7.67 -4.59 -10.83
C GLN A 103 6.55 -5.62 -11.01
N ARG A 104 6.09 -6.25 -9.92
CA ARG A 104 4.95 -7.20 -9.96
C ARG A 104 3.64 -6.49 -10.28
N LEU A 105 3.39 -5.33 -9.67
CA LEU A 105 2.18 -4.55 -9.92
C LEU A 105 2.11 -4.07 -11.38
N MET A 106 3.24 -3.69 -11.97
CA MET A 106 3.34 -3.12 -13.32
C MET A 106 3.08 -4.14 -14.45
N GLN A 107 3.09 -5.44 -14.17
CA GLN A 107 2.86 -6.46 -15.19
C GLN A 107 1.47 -6.29 -15.83
N ASN A 108 1.44 -6.20 -17.16
CA ASN A 108 0.22 -6.08 -17.97
C ASN A 108 -0.65 -4.84 -17.67
N ARG A 109 -0.05 -3.72 -17.21
CA ARG A 109 -0.76 -2.46 -16.95
C ARG A 109 -0.16 -1.28 -17.69
N THR A 110 -1.01 -0.32 -18.05
CA THR A 110 -0.57 0.98 -18.53
C THR A 110 -0.09 1.82 -17.35
N ILE A 111 1.14 2.30 -17.43
CA ILE A 111 1.78 3.09 -16.37
C ILE A 111 2.12 4.47 -16.92
N TYR A 112 1.68 5.49 -16.17
CA TYR A 112 2.14 6.86 -16.34
C TYR A 112 3.05 7.21 -15.17
N VAL A 113 4.27 7.63 -15.49
CA VAL A 113 5.19 8.21 -14.52
C VAL A 113 5.15 9.71 -14.75
N SER A 114 4.73 10.46 -13.74
CA SER A 114 4.80 11.92 -13.80
C SER A 114 6.28 12.32 -13.68
N SER A 115 6.75 13.16 -14.61
CA SER A 115 8.01 13.89 -14.45
C SER A 115 7.67 15.27 -13.87
N ASP A 116 8.32 15.69 -12.80
CA ASP A 116 8.16 17.06 -12.27
C ASP A 116 8.80 18.10 -13.20
#